data_AF-A0A661VHQ8-F1
#
_entry.id   AF-A0A661VHQ8-F1
#
_cell.length_a   1.000
_cell.length_b   1.000
_cell.length_c   1.000
_cell.angle_alpha   90.00
_cell.angle_beta   90.00
_cell.angle_gamma   90.00
#
_symmetry.space_group_name_H-M   'P 1'
#
loop_
_entity.id
_entity.type
_entity.pdbx_description
1 polymer ?
#
loop_
_entity_poly.entity_id
_entity_poly.type
_entity_poly.pdbx_seq_one_letter_code
_entity_poly.pdbx_strand_id
1 'polypeptide(L)' 'MLGIGGVLIYLGIAKKFEPLILIGIGVGIILANLPLGELVRPATEGET' A
#
# COMPACT_ATOMS: atom_id res chain seq x y z
N MET A 1 -0.24 8.04 3.93
CA MET A 1 0.88 7.07 3.77
C MET A 1 0.87 6.37 2.41
N LEU A 2 -0.28 5.93 1.87
CA LEU A 2 -0.37 5.33 0.52
C LEU A 2 0.27 6.16 -0.60
N GLY A 3 0.06 7.48 -0.63
CA GLY A 3 0.67 8.36 -1.64
C GLY A 3 2.20 8.38 -1.58
N ILE A 4 2.80 8.27 -0.39
CA ILE A 4 4.26 8.20 -0.21
C ILE A 4 4.80 6.86 -0.72
N GLY A 5 4.11 5.75 -0.44
CA GLY A 5 4.46 4.44 -0.99
C GLY A 5 4.45 4.42 -2.52
N GLY A 6 3.45 5.05 -3.14
CA GLY A 6 3.38 5.22 -4.59
C GLY A 6 4.51 6.06 -5.17
N VAL A 7 4.88 7.17 -4.51
CA VAL A 7 5.99 8.03 -4.93
C VAL A 7 7.33 7.28 -4.86
N LEU A 8 7.55 6.47 -3.82
CA LEU A 8 8.77 5.66 -3.68
C LEU A 8 8.88 4.59 -4.77
N ILE A 9 7.76 3.90 -5.08
CA ILE A 9 7.71 2.95 -6.20
C ILE A 9 7.98 3.67 -7.53
N TYR A 10 7.36 4.84 -7.74
CA TYR A 10 7.57 5.64 -8.94
C TYR A 10 9.04 6.04 -9.09
N LEU A 11 9.69 6.49 -8.02
CA LEU A 11 11.09 6.89 -8.05
C LEU A 11 12.03 5.69 -8.32
N GLY A 12 11.71 4.53 -7.77
CA GLY A 12 12.43 3.27 -8.03
C GLY A 12 12.31 2.79 -9.48
N ILE A 13 11.12 2.88 -10.08
CA ILE A 13 10.86 2.40 -11.46
C ILE A 13 11.23 3.46 -12.50
N ALA A 14 10.65 4.65 -12.42
CA ALA A 14 10.77 5.69 -13.44
C ALA A 14 12.14 6.38 -13.42
N LYS A 15 12.73 6.56 -12.22
CA LYS A 15 14.04 7.20 -12.07
C LYS A 15 15.19 6.24 -11.74
N LYS A 16 14.93 4.93 -11.62
CA LYS A 16 15.94 3.88 -11.35
C LYS A 16 16.82 4.15 -10.12
N PHE A 17 16.31 4.89 -9.13
CA PHE A 17 17.00 5.06 -7.85
C PHE A 17 16.82 3.79 -7.02
N GLU A 18 17.91 3.06 -6.78
CA GLU A 18 17.96 1.86 -5.94
C GLU A 18 16.70 0.99 -6.02
N PRO A 19 16.33 0.50 -7.23
CA PRO A 19 15.01 -0.07 -7.51
C PRO A 19 14.69 -1.27 -6.61
N LEU A 20 15.70 -2.06 -6.26
CA LEU A 20 15.53 -3.23 -5.40
C LEU A 20 15.04 -2.84 -3.99
N ILE A 21 15.54 -1.73 -3.45
CA ILE A 21 15.24 -1.26 -2.10
C ILE A 21 13.97 -0.41 -2.10
N LEU A 22 13.87 0.57 -3.00
CA LEU A 22 12.74 1.51 -3.04
C LEU A 22 11.40 0.84 -3.34
N ILE A 23 11.40 -0.17 -4.24
CA ILE A 23 10.19 -0.93 -4.54
C ILE A 23 9.77 -1.75 -3.32
N GLY A 24 10.71 -2.42 -2.64
CA GLY A 24 10.41 -3.20 -1.43
C GLY A 24 9.80 -2.36 -0.31
N ILE A 25 10.39 -1.19 -0.04
CA ILE A 25 9.88 -0.26 0.98
C ILE A 25 8.53 0.32 0.58
N GLY A 26 8.38 0.76 -0.67
CA GLY A 26 7.14 1.34 -1.16
C GLY A 26 5.96 0.36 -1.11
N VAL A 27 6.18 -0.90 -1.47
CA VAL A 27 5.19 -1.97 -1.34
C VAL A 27 4.86 -2.22 0.14
N GLY A 28 5.86 -2.29 1.01
CA GLY A 28 5.65 -2.47 2.46
C GLY A 28 4.79 -1.37 3.08
N ILE A 29 5.03 -0.11 2.71
CA ILE A 29 4.23 1.04 3.19
C ILE A 29 2.78 0.94 2.70
N ILE A 30 2.56 0.56 1.44
CA ILE A 30 1.21 0.40 0.89
C ILE A 30 0.47 -0.72 1.63
N LEU A 31 1.10 -1.88 1.80
CA LEU A 31 0.48 -3.03 2.48
C LEU A 31 0.17 -2.74 3.95
N ALA A 32 1.09 -2.09 4.67
CA ALA A 32 0.90 -1.74 6.08
C ALA A 32 -0.19 -0.69 6.32
N ASN A 33 -0.52 0.11 5.31
CA ASN A 33 -1.50 1.21 5.40
C ASN A 33 -2.73 0.98 4.52
N LEU A 34 -2.94 -0.24 4.02
CA LEU A 34 -4.09 -0.56 3.19
C LEU A 34 -5.36 -0.63 4.07
N PRO A 35 -6.46 0.07 3.71
CA PRO A 35 -7.70 0.09 4.49
C PRO A 35 -8.53 -1.18 4.28
N LEU A 36 -7.91 -2.36 4.45
CA LEU A 36 -8.58 -3.66 4.36
C LEU A 36 -9.69 -3.81 5.41
N GLY A 37 -9.59 -3.09 6.53
CA GLY A 37 -10.61 -3.08 7.57
C GLY A 37 -11.92 -2.38 7.19
N GLU A 38 -11.92 -1.46 6.21
CA GLU A 38 -13.18 -0.85 5.73
C GLU A 38 -13.83 -1.63 4.59
N LEU A 39 -13.04 -2.35 3.79
CA LEU A 39 -13.55 -3.17 2.69
C LEU A 39 -14.10 -4.53 3.16
N VAL A 40 -13.49 -5.12 4.21
CA VAL A 40 -14.00 -6.34 4.83
C VAL A 40 -15.03 -5.94 5.88
N ARG A 41 -16.22 -5.55 5.43
CA ARG A 41 -17.40 -5.62 6.28
C ARG A 41 -17.66 -7.11 6.52
N PRO A 42 -17.58 -7.63 7.76
CA PRO A 42 -18.06 -8.98 8.00
C PRO A 42 -19.52 -9.04 7.54
N ALA A 43 -19.88 -10.04 6.72
CA ALA A 43 -21.25 -10.26 6.26
C ALA A 43 -22.17 -10.79 7.38
N THR A 44 -21.93 -10.36 8.62
CA THR A 44 -22.63 -10.81 9.81
C THR A 44 -22.92 -9.65 10.75
N GLU A 45 -23.58 -8.62 10.23
CA GLU A 45 -24.66 -8.00 10.99
C GLU A 45 -25.94 -8.44 10.30
N GLY A 46 -26.53 -9.52 10.82
CA GLY A 46 -27.96 -9.64 10.74
C GLY A 46 -28.55 -8.34 11.29
N GLU A 47 -29.31 -7.66 10.45
CA GLU A 47 -30.20 -6.58 10.85
C GLU A 47 -31.19 -7.14 11.89
N THR A 48 -30.88 -6.97 13.17
CA THR A 48 -31.83 -7.00 14.31
C THR A 48 -31.35 -6.07 15.41
#